data_AF-A0A0F8YXN4-F1
#
_entry.id   AF-A0A0F8YXN4-F1
#
_cell.length_a   1.000
_cell.length_b   1.000
_cell.length_c   1.000
_cell.angle_alpha   90.00
_cell.angle_beta   90.00
_cell.angle_gamma   90.00
#
_symmetry.space_group_name_H-M   'P 1'
#
loop_
_entity.id
_entity.type
_entity.pdbx_description
1 polymer ?
#
loop_
_entity_poly.entity_id
_entity_poly.type
_entity_poly.pdbx_seq_one_letter_code
_entity_poly.pdbx_strand_id
1 'polypeptide(L)'
;VDDAAEARRFYGDKLSLPLKIDSGSDYTMIELPGLKHFGLWTLRDAARSTFGRDEWPEEVPRPQATLELEVDDVAAAVSELKDRGLGLLQDTKVEPWGQTTARLLSPEGLLLGVTYTPSLREEASD
;
A
#
# COMPACT_ATOMS: atom_id res chain seq x y z
N VAL A 1 0.58 9.68 3.02
CA VAL A 1 1.17 10.95 3.52
C VAL A 1 1.03 12.03 2.47
N ASP A 2 1.03 13.29 2.88
CA ASP A 2 0.84 14.41 1.95
C ASP A 2 2.17 14.99 1.49
N ASP A 3 3.08 15.17 2.45
CA ASP A 3 4.46 15.56 2.22
C ASP A 3 5.38 14.44 2.74
N ALA A 4 6.12 13.81 1.82
CA ALA A 4 7.10 12.78 2.15
C ALA A 4 8.25 13.31 3.01
N ALA A 5 8.66 14.57 2.84
CA ALA A 5 9.71 15.18 3.65
C ALA A 5 9.23 15.46 5.09
N GLU A 6 7.99 15.88 5.26
CA GLU A 6 7.39 16.04 6.60
C GLU A 6 7.25 14.70 7.31
N ALA A 7 6.76 13.67 6.62
CA ALA A 7 6.65 12.33 7.17
C ALA A 7 8.03 11.78 7.59
N ARG A 8 9.06 11.95 6.75
CA ARG A 8 10.45 11.57 7.07
C ARG A 8 10.98 12.29 8.32
N ARG A 9 10.74 13.61 8.45
CA ARG A 9 11.11 14.35 9.67
C ARG A 9 10.39 13.84 10.91
N PHE A 10 9.11 13.51 10.80
CA PHE A 10 8.34 12.98 11.92
C PHE A 10 8.84 11.60 12.35
N TYR A 11 8.86 10.62 11.44
CA TYR A 11 9.23 9.24 11.77
C TYR A 11 10.75 9.07 12.01
N GLY A 12 11.59 9.69 11.19
CA GLY A 12 13.04 9.61 11.30
C GLY A 12 13.59 10.50 12.41
N ASP A 13 13.37 11.81 12.34
CA ASP A 13 14.05 12.74 13.26
C ASP A 13 13.38 12.76 14.64
N LYS A 14 12.05 12.91 14.70
CA LYS A 14 11.34 13.07 15.98
C LYS A 14 11.13 11.75 16.73
N LEU A 15 10.82 10.68 16.01
CA LEU A 15 10.61 9.35 16.60
C LEU A 15 11.87 8.46 16.57
N SER A 16 12.95 8.91 15.92
CA SER A 16 14.22 8.18 15.83
C SER A 16 14.06 6.77 15.22
N LEU A 17 13.14 6.61 14.27
CA LEU A 17 12.93 5.32 13.59
C LEU A 17 13.91 5.13 12.43
N PRO A 18 14.35 3.89 12.17
CA PRO A 18 15.24 3.57 11.06
C PRO A 18 14.50 3.72 9.73
N LEU A 19 14.87 4.73 8.95
CA LEU A 19 14.34 4.96 7.61
C LEU A 19 15.25 4.37 6.54
N LYS A 20 14.64 3.75 5.53
CA LYS A 20 15.31 3.33 4.31
C LYS A 20 14.62 3.96 3.11
N ILE A 21 15.38 4.74 2.34
CA ILE A 21 14.89 5.39 1.12
C ILE A 21 15.25 4.49 -0.05
N ASP A 22 14.29 4.20 -0.90
CA ASP A 22 14.50 3.42 -2.11
C ASP A 22 15.30 4.23 -3.14
N SER A 23 16.42 3.67 -3.61
CA SER A 23 17.31 4.35 -4.55
C SER A 23 16.66 4.37 -5.94
N GLY A 24 16.04 5.50 -6.30
CA GLY A 24 15.37 5.68 -7.60
C GLY A 24 13.93 6.16 -7.48
N SER A 25 13.39 6.24 -6.26
CA SER A 25 12.09 6.84 -5.98
C SER A 25 12.14 7.67 -4.68
N ASP A 26 11.13 8.49 -4.42
CA ASP A 26 10.97 9.16 -3.12
C ASP A 26 10.33 8.24 -2.05
N TYR A 27 10.17 6.95 -2.38
CA TYR A 27 9.56 5.98 -1.49
C TYR A 27 10.47 5.71 -0.28
N THR A 28 9.89 5.81 0.92
CA THR A 28 10.60 5.58 2.17
C THR A 28 9.93 4.46 2.94
N MET A 29 10.72 3.56 3.50
CA MET A 29 10.29 2.48 4.38
C MET A 29 10.81 2.70 5.79
N ILE A 30 10.07 2.20 6.78
CA ILE A 30 10.50 2.10 8.18
C ILE A 30 10.84 0.64 8.46
N GLU A 31 12.09 0.36 8.83
CA GLU A 31 12.59 -1.00 9.07
C GLU A 31 12.60 -1.34 10.57
N LEU A 32 11.47 -1.83 11.09
CA LEU A 32 11.36 -2.27 12.48
C LEU A 32 11.12 -3.79 12.57
N PRO A 33 11.76 -4.48 13.55
CA PRO A 33 11.46 -5.87 13.82
C PRO A 33 9.96 -6.11 14.07
N GLY A 34 9.41 -7.16 13.48
CA GLY A 34 8.00 -7.53 13.60
C GLY A 34 7.06 -6.89 12.58
N LEU A 35 7.54 -5.92 11.79
CA LEU A 35 6.78 -5.39 10.65
C LEU A 35 7.05 -6.22 9.40
N LYS A 36 5.98 -6.59 8.68
CA LYS A 36 6.14 -7.14 7.33
C LYS A 36 6.60 -6.06 6.36
N HIS A 37 5.98 -4.88 6.46
CA HIS A 37 6.29 -3.72 5.62
C HIS A 37 5.67 -2.46 6.22
N PHE A 38 6.39 -1.34 6.18
CA PHE A 38 5.85 -0.03 6.55
C PHE A 38 6.42 1.04 5.62
N GLY A 39 5.60 1.42 4.63
CA GLY A 39 5.93 2.47 3.67
C GLY A 39 5.32 3.84 4.00
N LEU A 40 6.09 4.89 3.79
CA LEU A 40 5.63 6.27 3.71
C LEU A 40 5.22 6.56 2.26
N TRP A 41 3.96 6.28 1.95
CA TRP A 41 3.43 6.42 0.59
C TRP A 41 2.66 7.72 0.42
N THR A 42 2.96 8.51 -0.63
CA THR A 42 2.22 9.77 -0.84
C THR A 42 0.83 9.50 -1.39
N LEU A 43 -0.11 10.45 -1.24
CA LEU A 43 -1.42 10.33 -1.90
C LEU A 43 -1.28 10.24 -3.43
N ARG A 44 -0.29 10.94 -4.01
CA ARG A 44 0.03 10.86 -5.44
C ARG A 44 0.43 9.45 -5.84
N ASP A 45 1.30 8.81 -5.06
CA ASP A 45 1.74 7.44 -5.36
C ASP A 45 0.58 6.44 -5.22
N ALA A 46 -0.26 6.63 -4.19
CA ALA A 46 -1.47 5.84 -4.00
C ALA A 46 -2.45 6.00 -5.17
N ALA A 47 -2.62 7.23 -5.68
CA ALA A 47 -3.46 7.50 -6.85
C ALA A 47 -2.88 6.88 -8.12
N ARG A 48 -1.57 6.98 -8.35
CA ARG A 48 -0.90 6.39 -9.52
C ARG A 48 -1.05 4.88 -9.54
N SER A 49 -0.84 4.25 -8.40
CA SER A 49 -0.98 2.81 -8.27
C SER A 49 -2.45 2.39 -8.41
N THR A 50 -3.40 3.07 -7.75
CA THR A 50 -4.81 2.66 -7.78
C THR A 50 -5.52 2.98 -9.10
N PHE A 51 -5.26 4.16 -9.69
CA PHE A 51 -6.03 4.71 -10.82
C PHE A 51 -5.19 4.99 -12.08
N GLY A 52 -3.87 4.82 -12.02
CA GLY A 52 -2.98 5.11 -13.16
C GLY A 52 -2.77 6.60 -13.44
N ARG A 53 -3.08 7.49 -12.49
CA ARG A 53 -2.93 8.95 -12.62
C ARG A 53 -2.42 9.59 -11.34
N ASP A 54 -1.93 10.82 -11.42
CA ASP A 54 -1.30 11.52 -10.30
C ASP A 54 -2.29 12.00 -9.23
N GLU A 55 -3.53 12.28 -9.63
CA GLU A 55 -4.56 12.85 -8.78
C GLU A 55 -5.52 11.79 -8.24
N TRP A 56 -5.72 11.83 -6.92
CA TRP A 56 -6.79 11.07 -6.28
C TRP A 56 -8.15 11.64 -6.74
N PRO A 57 -9.07 10.80 -7.26
CA PRO A 57 -10.41 11.26 -7.66
C PRO A 57 -11.15 12.00 -6.54
N GLU A 58 -11.74 13.15 -6.84
CA GLU A 58 -12.50 13.95 -5.86
C GLU A 58 -13.78 13.23 -5.41
N GLU A 59 -14.32 12.36 -6.26
CA GLU A 59 -15.50 11.55 -6.01
C GLU A 59 -15.24 10.36 -5.08
N VAL A 60 -13.97 9.99 -4.86
CA VAL A 60 -13.58 8.91 -3.94
C VAL A 60 -13.06 9.54 -2.65
N PRO A 61 -13.61 9.19 -1.47
CA PRO A 61 -13.10 9.72 -0.22
C PRO A 61 -11.59 9.49 -0.09
N ARG A 62 -10.88 10.54 0.31
CA ARG A 62 -9.42 10.49 0.46
C ARG A 62 -9.03 9.53 1.59
N PRO A 63 -8.17 8.53 1.33
CA PRO A 63 -7.79 7.57 2.35
C PRO A 63 -6.83 8.19 3.37
N GLN A 64 -7.02 7.84 4.64
CA GLN A 64 -6.13 8.29 5.73
C GLN A 64 -4.87 7.43 5.83
N ALA A 65 -4.98 6.15 5.48
CA ALA A 65 -3.88 5.19 5.46
C ALA A 65 -4.18 4.05 4.48
N THR A 66 -3.15 3.28 4.16
CA THR A 66 -3.25 2.03 3.41
C THR A 66 -3.04 0.86 4.36
N LEU A 67 -3.85 -0.18 4.24
CA LEU A 67 -3.67 -1.47 4.92
C LEU A 67 -3.72 -2.57 3.86
N GLU A 68 -2.75 -3.48 3.86
CA GLU A 68 -2.69 -4.58 2.91
C GLU A 68 -2.84 -5.92 3.65
N LEU A 69 -3.78 -6.74 3.19
CA LEU A 69 -4.04 -8.09 3.67
C LEU A 69 -3.36 -9.08 2.72
N GLU A 70 -2.34 -9.76 3.23
CA GLU A 70 -1.63 -10.80 2.47
C GLU A 70 -2.48 -12.07 2.35
N VAL A 71 -2.71 -12.51 1.12
CA VAL A 71 -3.49 -13.69 0.75
C VAL A 71 -2.69 -14.55 -0.22
N ASP A 72 -3.01 -15.84 -0.35
CA ASP A 72 -2.29 -16.74 -1.25
C ASP A 72 -2.76 -16.61 -2.72
N ASP A 73 -4.03 -16.21 -2.93
CA ASP A 73 -4.62 -16.00 -4.24
C ASP A 73 -5.48 -14.72 -4.25
N VAL A 74 -4.96 -13.67 -4.89
CA VAL A 74 -5.64 -12.38 -5.01
C VAL A 74 -6.89 -12.47 -5.89
N ALA A 75 -6.86 -13.28 -6.96
CA ALA A 75 -7.99 -13.39 -7.88
C ALA A 75 -9.18 -14.10 -7.22
N ALA A 76 -8.90 -15.15 -6.45
CA ALA A 76 -9.92 -15.83 -5.64
C ALA A 76 -10.53 -14.89 -4.60
N ALA A 77 -9.69 -14.15 -3.85
CA ALA A 77 -10.16 -13.15 -2.89
C ALA A 77 -11.03 -12.07 -3.54
N VAL A 78 -10.62 -11.55 -4.71
CA VAL A 78 -11.39 -10.56 -5.49
C VAL A 78 -12.75 -11.11 -5.92
N SER A 79 -12.82 -12.37 -6.37
CA SER A 79 -14.09 -13.01 -6.71
C SER A 79 -15.03 -13.01 -5.51
N GLU A 80 -14.54 -13.43 -4.34
CA GLU A 80 -15.34 -13.45 -3.11
C GLU A 80 -15.83 -12.04 -2.70
N LEU A 81 -14.98 -11.01 -2.81
CA LEU A 81 -15.36 -9.64 -2.51
C LEU A 81 -16.50 -9.16 -3.44
N LYS A 82 -16.40 -9.45 -4.74
CA LYS A 82 -17.43 -9.10 -5.73
C LYS A 82 -18.74 -9.84 -5.49
N ASP A 83 -18.69 -11.13 -5.16
CA ASP A 83 -19.88 -11.93 -4.84
C ASP A 83 -20.61 -11.41 -3.59
N ARG A 84 -19.86 -10.78 -2.67
CA ARG A 84 -20.40 -10.09 -1.49
C ARG A 84 -20.87 -8.66 -1.77
N GLY A 85 -20.82 -8.20 -3.03
CA GLY A 85 -21.29 -6.88 -3.45
C GLY A 85 -20.33 -5.72 -3.11
N LEU A 86 -19.06 -6.01 -2.83
CA LEU A 86 -18.07 -4.97 -2.55
C LEU A 86 -17.52 -4.35 -3.84
N GLY A 87 -17.54 -3.03 -3.90
CA GLY A 87 -16.97 -2.27 -5.01
C GLY A 87 -15.44 -2.16 -4.90
N LEU A 88 -14.74 -2.52 -5.97
CA LEU A 88 -13.29 -2.34 -6.06
C LEU A 88 -12.96 -1.00 -6.72
N LEU A 89 -11.95 -0.31 -6.19
CA LEU A 89 -11.33 0.86 -6.82
C LEU A 89 -10.35 0.46 -7.92
N GLN A 90 -9.68 -0.68 -7.71
CA GLN A 90 -8.74 -1.29 -8.65
C GLN A 90 -8.95 -2.80 -8.62
N ASP A 91 -9.16 -3.39 -9.79
CA ASP A 91 -9.18 -4.85 -9.93
C ASP A 91 -7.77 -5.45 -9.75
N THR A 92 -7.67 -6.78 -9.86
CA THR A 92 -6.41 -7.51 -9.78
C THR A 92 -5.40 -6.95 -10.77
N LYS A 93 -4.23 -6.55 -10.26
CA LYS A 93 -3.15 -5.93 -11.02
C LYS A 93 -1.80 -6.36 -10.47
N VAL A 94 -0.86 -6.67 -11.35
CA VAL A 94 0.55 -6.85 -10.97
C VAL A 94 1.24 -5.48 -11.01
N GLU A 95 1.81 -5.07 -9.88
CA GLU A 95 2.55 -3.83 -9.75
C GLU A 95 3.95 -3.94 -10.36
N PRO A 96 4.58 -2.82 -10.75
CA PRO A 96 5.94 -2.83 -11.32
C PRO A 96 7.01 -3.48 -10.42
N TRP A 97 6.79 -3.50 -9.11
CA TRP A 97 7.66 -4.15 -8.13
C TRP A 97 7.33 -5.64 -7.88
N GLY A 98 6.44 -6.22 -8.68
CA GLY A 98 6.15 -7.67 -8.67
C GLY A 98 5.07 -8.13 -7.69
N GLN A 99 4.49 -7.24 -6.89
CA GLN A 99 3.35 -7.54 -6.02
C GLN A 99 2.05 -7.63 -6.83
N THR A 100 1.21 -8.63 -6.56
CA THR A 100 -0.16 -8.66 -7.09
C THR A 100 -1.09 -8.00 -6.09
N THR A 101 -1.93 -7.08 -6.56
CA THR A 101 -2.80 -6.26 -5.70
C THR A 101 -4.21 -6.13 -6.28
N ALA A 102 -5.21 -6.02 -5.42
CA ALA A 102 -6.48 -5.39 -5.73
C ALA A 102 -6.86 -4.44 -4.59
N ARG A 103 -7.57 -3.35 -4.88
CA ARG A 103 -7.81 -2.28 -3.91
C ARG A 103 -9.28 -1.90 -3.81
N LEU A 104 -9.70 -1.61 -2.59
CA LEU A 104 -11.02 -1.11 -2.24
C LEU A 104 -10.89 -0.06 -1.11
N LEU A 105 -11.98 0.65 -0.84
CA LEU A 105 -12.05 1.56 0.30
C LEU A 105 -12.86 0.90 1.42
N SER A 106 -12.30 0.84 2.63
CA SER A 106 -13.04 0.37 3.80
C SER A 106 -14.03 1.43 4.29
N PRO A 107 -15.07 1.06 5.07
CA PRO A 107 -16.02 2.01 5.64
C PRO A 107 -15.37 3.11 6.52
N GLU A 108 -14.20 2.83 7.10
CA GLU A 108 -13.43 3.74 7.95
C GLU A 108 -12.50 4.66 7.14
N GLY A 109 -12.47 4.53 5.80
CA GLY A 109 -11.64 5.35 4.93
C GLY A 109 -10.20 4.86 4.80
N LEU A 110 -9.95 3.56 4.97
CA LEU A 110 -8.66 2.95 4.63
C LEU A 110 -8.64 2.53 3.17
N LEU A 111 -7.53 2.83 2.48
CA LEU A 111 -7.23 2.17 1.21
C LEU A 111 -6.82 0.74 1.54
N LEU A 112 -7.77 -0.18 1.44
CA LEU A 112 -7.57 -1.58 1.73
C LEU A 112 -7.03 -2.28 0.48
N GLY A 113 -5.94 -3.02 0.63
CA GLY A 113 -5.40 -3.91 -0.38
C GLY A 113 -5.63 -5.37 0.00
N VAL A 114 -5.99 -6.21 -0.96
CA VAL A 114 -5.75 -7.65 -0.89
C VAL A 114 -4.58 -7.97 -1.80
N THR A 115 -3.53 -8.55 -1.23
CA THR A 115 -2.22 -8.57 -1.88
C THR A 115 -1.54 -9.93 -1.79
N TYR A 116 -0.71 -10.20 -2.79
CA TYR A 116 0.27 -11.26 -2.75
C TYR A 116 1.64 -10.65 -3.03
N THR A 117 2.53 -10.72 -2.05
CA THR A 117 3.87 -10.16 -2.16
C THR A 117 4.91 -11.30 -2.15
N PRO A 118 5.54 -11.63 -3.31
CA PRO A 118 6.47 -12.75 -3.39
C PRO A 118 7.61 -12.69 -2.35
N SER A 119 8.21 -11.52 -2.15
CA SER A 119 9.33 -11.34 -1.20
C SER A 119 8.95 -11.53 0.27
N LEU A 120 7.66 -11.48 0.63
CA LEU A 120 7.18 -11.77 1.98
C LEU A 120 6.94 -13.28 2.21
N ARG A 121 7.08 -14.10 1.17
CA ARG A 121 6.89 -15.57 1.22
C ARG A 121 8.20 -16.33 1.27
N GLU A 122 9.30 -15.67 0.93
CA GLU A 122 10.63 -16.20 1.15
C GLU A 122 10.86 -16.25 2.66
N GLU A 123 11.02 -17.45 3.22
CA GLU A 123 11.44 -17.59 4.62
C GLU A 123 12.72 -16.76 4.81
N ALA A 124 12.73 -15.91 5.83
CA ALA A 124 13.95 -15.22 6.24
C ALA A 124 15.02 -16.30 6.41
N SER A 125 16.00 -16.33 5.51
CA SER A 125 17.16 -17.20 5.70
C SER A 125 17.86 -16.69 6.94
N ASP A 126 17.82 -17.49 8.01
CA ASP A 126 18.50 -17.24 9.29
C ASP A 126 19.99 -16.93 9.12
#